data_AF-A0A7S4BJI9-F1
#
_entry.id   AF-A0A7S4BJI9-F1
#
_cell.length_a   1.000
_cell.length_b   1.000
_cell.length_c   1.000
_cell.angle_alpha   90.00
_cell.angle_beta   90.00
_cell.angle_gamma   90.00
#
_symmetry.space_group_name_H-M   'P 1'
#
loop_
_entity.id
_entity.type
_entity.pdbx_description
1 polymer ?
#
loop_
_entity_poly.entity_id
_entity_poly.type
_entity_poly.pdbx_seq_one_letter_code
_entity_poly.pdbx_strand_id
1 'polypeptide(L)'
;MRTFLLGFLALLASDTVAALHAAPCSRRVALSTGFTAAMLPAFASARVDEMDELQAAAKRLDEALGNWETEIRMVKLSRPGRLNAAIESLSDASLKALAQDEKAAKAASEYKKHKNSMLTFLFLANGASKYETADVVAKYMGSAKAEAQLIRDSLADMAGVRGVELQTSSLSASE
;
A
#
# COMPACT_ATOMS: atom_id res chain seq x y z
N MET A 1 -55.25 30.95 -13.19
CA MET A 1 -54.82 31.11 -11.77
C MET A 1 -53.29 31.14 -11.79
N ARG A 2 -52.63 32.31 -11.65
CA ARG A 2 -52.25 32.98 -10.37
C ARG A 2 -51.52 31.99 -9.44
N THR A 3 -50.30 32.15 -8.92
CA THR A 3 -49.39 33.30 -8.64
C THR A 3 -48.14 32.65 -7.99
N PHE A 4 -46.90 32.91 -8.44
CA PHE A 4 -45.91 33.92 -7.98
C PHE A 4 -45.01 33.55 -6.77
N LEU A 5 -43.79 34.14 -6.80
CA LEU A 5 -42.68 34.25 -5.81
C LEU A 5 -41.62 33.14 -5.89
N LEU A 6 -40.44 33.27 -6.53
CA LEU A 6 -39.52 34.40 -6.78
C LEU A 6 -38.92 35.04 -5.51
N GLY A 7 -37.60 34.90 -5.36
CA GLY A 7 -36.73 35.75 -4.54
C GLY A 7 -35.76 34.94 -3.65
N PHE A 8 -34.47 35.21 -3.56
CA PHE A 8 -33.68 36.34 -4.07
C PHE A 8 -32.19 35.98 -4.01
N LEU A 9 -31.46 36.41 -5.04
CA LEU A 9 -30.00 36.55 -5.11
C LEU A 9 -29.45 37.48 -4.01
N ALA A 10 -28.13 37.38 -3.77
CA ALA A 10 -27.16 38.42 -3.33
C ALA A 10 -26.26 37.84 -2.22
N LEU A 11 -24.96 37.56 -2.39
CA LEU A 11 -23.85 38.37 -2.91
C LEU A 11 -23.68 39.70 -2.16
N LEU A 12 -22.43 39.95 -1.75
CA LEU A 12 -21.86 41.20 -1.21
C LEU A 12 -22.11 41.38 0.29
N ALA A 13 -21.27 42.05 1.06
CA ALA A 13 -19.88 42.49 1.01
C ALA A 13 -19.73 43.30 2.31
N SER A 14 -18.50 43.40 2.83
CA SER A 14 -18.04 44.51 3.68
C SER A 14 -18.65 44.69 5.07
N ASP A 15 -17.79 44.58 6.09
CA ASP A 15 -17.44 45.68 7.01
C ASP A 15 -16.44 45.11 8.03
N THR A 16 -15.13 45.40 7.92
CA THR A 16 -14.39 46.61 8.27
C THR A 16 -14.39 46.98 9.77
N VAL A 17 -13.15 47.10 10.27
CA VAL A 17 -12.65 47.88 11.41
C VAL A 17 -12.85 47.35 12.84
N ALA A 18 -11.80 46.75 13.38
CA ALA A 18 -11.31 47.10 14.71
C ALA A 18 -9.79 47.37 14.61
N ALA A 19 -9.44 48.64 14.70
CA ALA A 19 -8.06 49.13 14.71
C ALA A 19 -7.50 49.22 16.14
N LEU A 20 -6.18 49.38 16.19
CA LEU A 20 -5.35 49.97 17.26
C LEU A 20 -4.79 49.03 18.35
N HIS A 21 -3.50 48.68 18.22
CA HIS A 21 -2.46 49.35 19.04
C HIS A 21 -1.04 49.14 18.50
N ALA A 22 -0.45 50.28 18.10
CA ALA A 22 0.95 50.72 18.20
C ALA A 22 2.12 49.74 17.91
N ALA A 23 2.87 50.06 16.84
CA ALA A 23 4.33 49.89 16.81
C ALA A 23 5.01 50.95 17.69
N PRO A 24 6.27 50.73 18.12
CA PRO A 24 7.32 51.49 17.46
C PRO A 24 8.64 50.73 17.20
N CYS A 25 9.27 51.23 16.13
CA CYS A 25 10.59 50.97 15.56
C CYS A 25 11.79 50.74 16.51
N SER A 26 12.66 49.79 16.14
CA SER A 26 14.15 49.84 16.17
C SER A 26 14.69 48.45 15.82
N ARG A 27 15.82 48.18 15.14
CA ARG A 27 16.84 48.94 14.39
C ARG A 27 17.67 47.87 13.64
N ARG A 28 18.14 48.19 12.43
CA ARG A 28 18.93 47.34 11.50
C ARG A 28 20.31 46.91 12.02
N VAL A 29 20.75 45.70 11.64
CA VAL A 29 22.10 45.29 11.12
C VAL A 29 21.86 43.93 10.38
N ALA A 30 21.85 43.79 9.05
CA ALA A 30 22.84 43.99 7.98
C ALA A 30 23.80 42.79 7.75
N LEU A 31 23.71 42.22 6.53
CA LEU A 31 24.77 41.56 5.70
C LEU A 31 25.43 40.28 6.29
N SER A 32 25.76 39.23 5.55
CA SER A 32 25.80 38.96 4.11
C SER A 32 26.22 37.49 3.89
N THR A 33 25.94 36.97 2.69
CA THR A 33 26.79 36.06 1.88
C THR A 33 27.09 34.63 2.35
N GLY A 34 26.79 33.69 1.44
CA GLY A 34 27.26 32.30 1.40
C GLY A 34 26.13 31.34 1.77
N PHE A 35 25.62 30.45 0.93
CA PHE A 35 26.30 29.64 -0.06
C PHE A 35 25.27 29.18 -1.12
N THR A 36 25.70 29.23 -2.36
CA THR A 36 25.06 28.66 -3.54
C THR A 36 24.74 27.17 -3.39
N ALA A 37 23.63 26.77 -4.01
CA ALA A 37 23.43 25.45 -4.62
C ALA A 37 23.48 24.23 -3.68
N ALA A 38 22.29 23.85 -3.18
CA ALA A 38 21.87 22.45 -3.18
C ALA A 38 20.34 22.37 -3.13
N MET A 39 19.67 22.85 -4.18
CA MET A 39 18.40 22.24 -4.59
C MET A 39 18.74 20.87 -5.17
N LEU A 40 18.87 19.85 -4.33
CA LEU A 40 18.81 18.44 -4.68
C LEU A 40 18.14 17.67 -3.53
N PRO A 41 17.44 16.58 -3.83
CA PRO A 41 16.16 16.28 -3.22
C PRO A 41 16.34 15.43 -1.97
N ALA A 42 15.52 15.66 -0.95
CA ALA A 42 15.32 14.75 0.18
C ALA A 42 14.58 13.44 -0.23
N PHE A 43 14.93 12.84 -1.37
CA PHE A 43 14.31 11.63 -1.93
C PHE A 43 15.19 10.39 -1.81
N ALA A 44 16.41 10.51 -1.26
CA ALA A 44 17.32 9.37 -1.14
C ALA A 44 17.06 8.50 0.10
N SER A 45 16.48 9.07 1.17
CA SER A 45 16.35 8.33 2.45
C SER A 45 15.08 7.50 2.58
N ALA A 46 14.02 7.78 1.81
CA ALA A 46 12.78 6.98 1.83
C ALA A 46 12.89 5.71 0.97
N ARG A 47 13.67 5.77 -0.12
CA ARG A 47 13.85 4.68 -1.10
C ARG A 47 14.43 3.38 -0.54
N VAL A 48 15.23 3.49 0.51
CA VAL A 48 15.85 2.31 1.14
C VAL A 48 14.81 1.53 1.92
N ASP A 49 13.94 2.21 2.69
CA ASP A 49 12.88 1.56 3.47
C ASP A 49 11.83 0.87 2.58
N GLU A 50 11.49 1.45 1.42
CA GLU A 50 10.44 0.89 0.54
C GLU A 50 10.88 -0.38 -0.22
N MET A 51 12.16 -0.43 -0.61
CA MET A 51 12.75 -1.62 -1.23
C MET A 51 12.94 -2.74 -0.21
N ASP A 52 13.35 -2.40 1.01
CA ASP A 52 13.46 -3.37 2.10
C ASP A 52 12.09 -3.95 2.48
N GLU A 53 11.04 -3.11 2.53
CA GLU A 53 9.64 -3.57 2.72
C GLU A 53 9.18 -4.50 1.58
N LEU A 54 9.45 -4.12 0.33
CA LEU A 54 9.07 -4.93 -0.83
C LEU A 54 9.79 -6.28 -0.85
N GLN A 55 11.08 -6.30 -0.52
CA GLN A 55 11.86 -7.53 -0.43
C GLN A 55 11.43 -8.40 0.75
N ALA A 56 11.12 -7.80 1.90
CA ALA A 56 10.59 -8.51 3.06
C ALA A 56 9.20 -9.11 2.77
N ALA A 57 8.33 -8.40 2.05
CA ALA A 57 7.03 -8.90 1.61
C ALA A 57 7.18 -10.08 0.66
N ALA A 58 8.05 -9.97 -0.36
CA ALA A 58 8.33 -11.05 -1.29
C ALA A 58 8.89 -12.29 -0.59
N LYS A 59 9.84 -12.12 0.33
CA LYS A 59 10.42 -13.23 1.10
C LYS A 59 9.37 -13.94 1.97
N ARG A 60 8.56 -13.19 2.72
CA ARG A 60 7.50 -13.78 3.57
C ARG A 60 6.45 -14.51 2.72
N LEU A 61 6.13 -13.99 1.55
CA LEU A 61 5.22 -14.63 0.61
C LEU A 61 5.79 -15.94 0.09
N ASP A 62 7.08 -15.97 -0.29
CA ASP A 62 7.79 -17.18 -0.71
C ASP A 62 7.84 -18.24 0.40
N GLU A 63 8.11 -17.83 1.64
CA GLU A 63 8.09 -18.72 2.81
C GLU A 63 6.69 -19.31 3.07
N ALA A 64 5.63 -18.53 2.86
CA ALA A 64 4.24 -18.99 3.00
C ALA A 64 3.86 -19.96 1.87
N LEU A 65 4.24 -19.65 0.63
CA LEU A 65 4.01 -20.51 -0.54
C LEU A 65 4.79 -21.84 -0.43
N GLY A 66 6.02 -21.80 0.08
CA GLY A 66 6.85 -22.99 0.31
C GLY A 66 6.33 -23.88 1.45
N ASN A 67 5.59 -23.32 2.42
CA ASN A 67 5.03 -24.05 3.55
C ASN A 67 3.49 -24.14 3.47
N TRP A 68 2.96 -24.42 2.28
CA TRP A 68 1.53 -24.34 2.01
C TRP A 68 0.65 -25.19 2.93
N GLU A 69 1.11 -26.39 3.28
CA GLU A 69 0.38 -27.27 4.18
C GLU A 69 0.21 -26.69 5.60
N THR A 70 1.20 -25.90 6.04
CA THR A 70 1.11 -25.16 7.30
C THR A 70 0.03 -24.08 7.21
N GLU A 71 -0.06 -23.36 6.10
CA GLU A 71 -1.11 -22.35 5.88
C GLU A 71 -2.51 -22.97 5.92
N ILE A 72 -2.71 -24.13 5.27
CA ILE A 72 -3.98 -24.88 5.34
C ILE A 72 -4.31 -25.26 6.79
N ARG A 73 -3.31 -25.74 7.55
CA ARG A 73 -3.50 -26.09 8.97
C ARG A 73 -3.91 -24.88 9.80
N MET A 74 -3.29 -23.72 9.58
CA MET A 74 -3.63 -22.48 10.29
C MET A 74 -5.07 -22.05 10.01
N VAL A 75 -5.53 -22.14 8.77
CA VAL A 75 -6.93 -21.85 8.40
C VAL A 75 -7.90 -22.80 9.09
N LYS A 76 -7.60 -24.10 9.12
CA LYS A 76 -8.43 -25.10 9.85
C LYS A 76 -8.48 -24.84 11.35
N LEU A 77 -7.43 -24.24 11.91
CA LEU A 77 -7.38 -23.82 13.32
C LEU A 77 -7.98 -22.43 13.56
N SER A 78 -8.53 -21.77 12.53
CA SER A 78 -9.00 -20.38 12.55
C SER A 78 -7.94 -19.39 13.08
N ARG A 79 -6.67 -19.64 12.75
CA ARG A 79 -5.54 -18.77 13.12
C ARG A 79 -4.99 -18.03 11.90
N PRO A 80 -4.48 -16.79 12.06
CA PRO A 80 -3.79 -16.10 10.98
C PRO A 80 -2.53 -16.88 10.59
N GLY A 81 -2.42 -17.22 9.31
CA GLY A 81 -1.23 -17.83 8.72
C GLY A 81 -0.17 -16.79 8.32
N ARG A 82 0.95 -17.25 7.77
CA ARG A 82 2.05 -16.39 7.30
C ARG A 82 1.63 -15.55 6.10
N LEU A 83 0.65 -16.00 5.31
CA LEU A 83 0.09 -15.21 4.22
C LEU A 83 -0.42 -13.85 4.68
N ASN A 84 -1.18 -13.80 5.79
CA ASN A 84 -1.69 -12.52 6.31
C ASN A 84 -0.54 -11.56 6.67
N ALA A 85 0.49 -12.08 7.34
CA ALA A 85 1.66 -11.28 7.73
C ALA A 85 2.48 -10.79 6.52
N ALA A 86 2.58 -11.58 5.44
CA ALA A 86 3.27 -11.19 4.22
C ALA A 86 2.61 -9.97 3.56
N ILE A 87 1.28 -9.96 3.51
CA ILE A 87 0.47 -8.90 2.88
C ILE A 87 0.48 -7.60 3.67
N GLU A 88 0.57 -7.69 4.99
CA GLU A 88 0.62 -6.55 5.91
C GLU A 88 2.00 -5.89 5.93
N SER A 89 3.04 -6.60 5.47
CA SER A 89 4.41 -6.10 5.53
C SER A 89 4.77 -5.06 4.48
N LEU A 90 3.95 -4.89 3.44
CA LEU A 90 4.11 -3.81 2.47
C LEU A 90 3.08 -2.71 2.77
N SER A 91 3.56 -1.55 3.22
CA SER A 91 2.68 -0.45 3.58
C SER A 91 2.05 0.22 2.35
N ASP A 92 0.87 0.81 2.51
CA ASP A 92 0.23 1.58 1.44
C ASP A 92 1.04 2.82 1.03
N ALA A 93 1.83 3.37 1.96
CA ALA A 93 2.76 4.45 1.70
C ALA A 93 3.88 3.99 0.76
N SER A 94 4.51 2.85 1.06
CA SER A 94 5.53 2.24 0.21
C SER A 94 4.98 1.87 -1.16
N LEU A 95 3.80 1.24 -1.24
CA LEU A 95 3.12 0.97 -2.52
C LEU A 95 2.93 2.23 -3.37
N LYS A 96 2.56 3.36 -2.74
CA LYS A 96 2.38 4.62 -3.45
C LYS A 96 3.72 5.22 -3.90
N ALA A 97 4.77 5.10 -3.09
CA ALA A 97 6.12 5.54 -3.44
C ALA A 97 6.71 4.70 -4.60
N LEU A 98 6.39 3.41 -4.64
CA LEU A 98 6.80 2.48 -5.69
C LEU A 98 6.09 2.74 -7.02
N ALA A 99 4.82 3.14 -6.96
CA ALA A 99 3.94 3.41 -8.09
C ALA A 99 4.17 4.76 -8.81
N GLN A 100 5.39 5.32 -8.79
CA GLN A 100 5.68 6.59 -9.49
C GLN A 100 5.73 6.47 -11.02
N ASP A 101 6.05 5.28 -11.53
CA ASP A 101 6.12 4.99 -12.96
C ASP A 101 4.83 4.29 -13.41
N GLU A 102 4.37 4.55 -14.64
CA GLU A 102 3.11 3.96 -15.15
C GLU A 102 3.08 2.42 -15.05
N LYS A 103 4.21 1.77 -15.38
CA LYS A 103 4.36 0.32 -15.28
C LYS A 103 4.28 -0.15 -13.82
N ALA A 104 4.97 0.53 -12.90
CA ALA A 104 4.93 0.20 -11.48
C ALA A 104 3.56 0.51 -10.85
N ALA A 105 2.86 1.53 -11.32
CA ALA A 105 1.50 1.85 -10.88
C ALA A 105 0.49 0.77 -11.31
N LYS A 106 0.64 0.22 -12.52
CA LYS A 106 -0.16 -0.92 -12.95
C LYS A 106 0.10 -2.16 -12.07
N ALA A 107 1.37 -2.50 -11.84
CA ALA A 107 1.75 -3.61 -10.97
C ALA A 107 1.26 -3.42 -9.52
N ALA A 108 1.33 -2.20 -8.97
CA ALA A 108 0.79 -1.88 -7.65
C ALA A 108 -0.75 -2.03 -7.59
N SER A 109 -1.46 -1.72 -8.68
CA SER A 109 -2.91 -1.91 -8.78
C SER A 109 -3.28 -3.40 -8.84
N GLU A 110 -2.54 -4.17 -9.64
CA GLU A 110 -2.70 -5.63 -9.73
C GLU A 110 -2.38 -6.29 -8.38
N TYR A 111 -1.29 -5.89 -7.71
CA TYR A 111 -0.98 -6.29 -6.34
C TYR A 111 -2.18 -6.09 -5.40
N LYS A 112 -2.79 -4.90 -5.39
CA LYS A 112 -3.94 -4.59 -4.52
C LYS A 112 -5.16 -5.44 -4.84
N LYS A 113 -5.43 -5.66 -6.13
CA LYS A 113 -6.51 -6.54 -6.58
C LYS A 113 -6.31 -7.97 -6.09
N HIS A 114 -5.13 -8.54 -6.33
CA HIS A 114 -4.80 -9.91 -5.96
C HIS A 114 -4.74 -10.08 -4.43
N LYS A 115 -4.22 -9.09 -3.71
CA LYS A 115 -4.29 -9.00 -2.24
C LYS A 115 -5.72 -9.14 -1.72
N ASN A 116 -6.64 -8.34 -2.24
CA ASN A 116 -8.04 -8.35 -1.79
C ASN A 116 -8.75 -9.66 -2.16
N SER A 117 -8.50 -10.19 -3.36
CA SER A 117 -9.02 -11.48 -3.81
C SER A 117 -8.53 -12.62 -2.91
N MET A 118 -7.23 -12.66 -2.62
CA MET A 118 -6.63 -13.67 -1.74
C MET A 118 -7.21 -13.62 -0.32
N LEU A 119 -7.33 -12.43 0.27
CA LEU A 119 -7.94 -12.27 1.60
C LEU A 119 -9.39 -12.75 1.62
N THR A 120 -10.13 -12.52 0.54
CA THR A 120 -11.50 -13.02 0.37
C THR A 120 -11.52 -14.55 0.36
N PHE A 121 -10.63 -15.19 -0.40
CA PHE A 121 -10.53 -16.65 -0.42
C PHE A 121 -10.07 -17.24 0.91
N LEU A 122 -9.15 -16.61 1.63
CA LEU A 122 -8.76 -17.03 2.98
C LEU A 122 -9.92 -16.93 3.97
N PHE A 123 -10.72 -15.86 3.88
CA PHE A 123 -11.93 -15.72 4.67
C PHE A 123 -12.95 -16.82 4.36
N LEU A 124 -13.19 -17.11 3.08
CA LEU A 124 -14.07 -18.18 2.64
C LEU A 124 -13.56 -19.57 3.06
N ALA A 125 -12.25 -19.81 2.98
CA ALA A 125 -11.64 -21.05 3.43
C ALA A 125 -11.81 -21.26 4.94
N ASN A 126 -11.67 -20.19 5.74
CA ASN A 126 -11.91 -20.25 7.18
C ASN A 126 -13.38 -20.51 7.50
N GLY A 127 -14.31 -19.86 6.78
CA GLY A 127 -15.75 -20.15 6.89
C GLY A 127 -16.07 -21.61 6.54
N ALA A 128 -15.57 -22.09 5.40
CA ALA A 128 -15.74 -23.46 4.94
C ALA A 128 -15.15 -24.47 5.94
N SER A 129 -14.04 -24.15 6.60
CA SER A 129 -13.43 -25.06 7.59
C SER A 129 -14.33 -25.38 8.79
N LYS A 130 -15.35 -24.57 9.04
CA LYS A 130 -16.29 -24.73 10.16
C LYS A 130 -17.59 -25.40 9.77
N TYR A 131 -18.01 -25.27 8.50
CA TYR A 131 -19.37 -25.58 8.08
C TYR A 131 -19.47 -26.45 6.83
N GLU A 132 -18.36 -26.67 6.12
CA GLU A 132 -18.32 -27.34 4.82
C GLU A 132 -17.34 -28.52 4.81
N THR A 133 -17.21 -29.20 3.66
CA THR A 133 -16.28 -30.32 3.48
C THR A 133 -14.83 -29.86 3.27
N ALA A 134 -13.89 -30.77 3.48
CA ALA A 134 -12.47 -30.54 3.23
C ALA A 134 -12.17 -30.13 1.78
N ASP A 135 -12.95 -30.59 0.81
CA ASP A 135 -12.79 -30.26 -0.61
C ASP A 135 -13.12 -28.79 -0.90
N VAL A 136 -14.14 -28.24 -0.23
CA VAL A 136 -14.51 -26.82 -0.34
C VAL A 136 -13.41 -25.93 0.25
N VAL A 137 -12.84 -26.35 1.40
CA VAL A 137 -11.68 -25.67 2.00
C VAL A 137 -10.48 -25.71 1.04
N ALA A 138 -10.18 -26.88 0.48
CA ALA A 138 -9.07 -27.06 -0.47
C ALA A 138 -9.25 -26.20 -1.72
N LYS A 139 -10.48 -26.06 -2.23
CA LYS A 139 -10.80 -25.17 -3.36
C LYS A 139 -10.46 -23.72 -3.05
N TYR A 140 -10.95 -23.17 -1.94
CA TYR A 140 -10.68 -21.78 -1.58
C TYR A 140 -9.22 -21.53 -1.24
N MET A 141 -8.56 -22.48 -0.58
CA MET A 141 -7.11 -22.41 -0.38
C MET A 141 -6.37 -22.45 -1.73
N GLY A 142 -6.77 -23.31 -2.67
CA GLY A 142 -6.20 -23.34 -4.01
C GLY A 142 -6.33 -22.00 -4.74
N SER A 143 -7.49 -21.35 -4.66
CA SER A 143 -7.70 -20.00 -5.20
C SER A 143 -6.82 -18.96 -4.50
N ALA A 144 -6.70 -19.01 -3.16
CA ALA A 144 -5.80 -18.14 -2.42
C ALA A 144 -4.33 -18.34 -2.83
N LYS A 145 -3.90 -19.58 -3.10
CA LYS A 145 -2.55 -19.89 -3.59
C LYS A 145 -2.27 -19.27 -4.96
N ALA A 146 -3.23 -19.37 -5.87
CA ALA A 146 -3.11 -18.77 -7.19
C ALA A 146 -2.98 -17.23 -7.11
N GLU A 147 -3.81 -16.60 -6.27
CA GLU A 147 -3.70 -15.15 -6.03
C GLU A 147 -2.37 -14.77 -5.38
N ALA A 148 -1.87 -15.56 -4.42
CA ALA A 148 -0.56 -15.37 -3.82
C ALA A 148 0.59 -15.41 -4.84
N GLN A 149 0.50 -16.28 -5.85
CA GLN A 149 1.47 -16.33 -6.95
C GLN A 149 1.39 -15.06 -7.81
N LEU A 150 0.20 -14.58 -8.14
CA LEU A 150 0.02 -13.33 -8.89
C LEU A 150 0.49 -12.09 -8.11
N ILE A 151 0.34 -12.09 -6.79
CA ILE A 151 0.93 -11.07 -5.91
C ILE A 151 2.44 -11.07 -6.05
N ARG A 152 3.08 -12.25 -6.03
CA ARG A 152 4.53 -12.40 -6.19
C ARG A 152 4.99 -11.83 -7.54
N ASP A 153 4.28 -12.14 -8.61
CA ASP A 153 4.59 -11.63 -9.95
C ASP A 153 4.45 -10.09 -9.99
N SER A 154 3.42 -9.53 -9.36
CA SER A 154 3.24 -8.08 -9.23
C SER A 154 4.38 -7.42 -8.43
N LEU A 155 4.87 -8.07 -7.37
CA LEU A 155 6.04 -7.60 -6.60
C LEU A 155 7.31 -7.62 -7.46
N ALA A 156 7.51 -8.69 -8.24
CA ALA A 156 8.64 -8.83 -9.16
C ALA A 156 8.62 -7.78 -10.26
N ASP A 157 7.45 -7.48 -10.83
CA ASP A 157 7.28 -6.42 -11.82
C ASP A 157 7.61 -5.03 -11.24
N MET A 158 7.16 -4.74 -10.01
CA MET A 158 7.52 -3.49 -9.31
C MET A 158 9.03 -3.39 -9.06
N ALA A 159 9.70 -4.47 -8.68
CA ALA A 159 11.15 -4.52 -8.50
C ALA A 159 11.91 -4.39 -9.83
N GLY A 160 11.44 -5.04 -10.88
CA GLY A 160 12.02 -5.01 -12.23
C GLY A 160 11.99 -3.61 -12.85
N VAL A 161 10.92 -2.84 -12.63
CA VAL A 161 10.86 -1.42 -13.05
C VAL A 161 11.94 -0.58 -12.36
N ARG A 162 12.37 -0.98 -11.15
CA ARG A 162 13.44 -0.31 -10.38
C ARG A 162 14.83 -0.88 -10.67
N GLY A 163 14.95 -1.89 -11.54
CA GLY A 163 16.21 -2.54 -11.87
C GLY A 163 16.77 -3.42 -10.73
N VAL A 164 15.89 -3.89 -9.83
CA VAL A 164 16.26 -4.72 -8.67
C VAL A 164 15.69 -6.12 -8.86
N GLU A 165 16.50 -7.14 -8.60
CA GLU A 165 16.07 -8.53 -8.58
C GLU A 165 15.71 -8.95 -7.15
N LEU A 166 14.52 -9.53 -6.98
CA LEU A 166 14.08 -9.99 -5.67
C LEU A 166 14.85 -11.24 -5.26
N GLN A 167 15.39 -11.24 -4.05
CA GLN A 167 15.91 -12.47 -3.45
C GLN A 167 14.74 -13.40 -3.14
N THR A 168 14.43 -14.25 -4.10
CA THR A 168 13.48 -15.33 -3.89
C THR A 168 14.14 -16.38 -3.01
N SER A 169 13.44 -16.80 -1.95
CA SER A 169 13.87 -18.03 -1.27
C SER A 169 13.72 -19.13 -2.29
N SER A 170 14.80 -19.82 -2.65
CA SER A 170 14.74 -20.96 -3.55
C SER A 170 13.68 -21.91 -2.98
N LEU A 171 12.52 -21.96 -3.64
CA LEU A 171 11.56 -23.02 -3.51
C LEU A 171 12.32 -24.27 -3.95
N SER A 172 13.02 -24.92 -3.00
CA SER A 172 13.63 -26.19 -3.28
C SER A 172 12.47 -27.08 -3.70
N ALA A 173 12.49 -27.48 -4.96
CA ALA A 173 11.75 -28.63 -5.44
C ALA A 173 12.13 -29.80 -4.53
N SER A 174 11.32 -30.03 -3.50
CA SER A 174 11.27 -31.32 -2.83
C SER A 174 10.20 -32.09 -3.59
N GLU A 175 10.69 -32.83 -4.57
CA GLU A 175 10.01 -33.98 -5.19
C GLU A 175 9.48 -34.95 -4.13
#